data_AF-E2Q695-F1
#
_entry.id   AF-E2Q695-F1
#
_cell.length_a   1.000
_cell.length_b   1.000
_cell.length_c   1.000
_cell.angle_alpha   90.00
_cell.angle_beta   90.00
_cell.angle_gamma   90.00
#
_symmetry.space_group_name_H-M   'P 1'
#
loop_
_entity.id
_entity.type
_entity.pdbx_description
1 polymer ?
#
loop_
_entity_poly.entity_id
_entity_poly.type
_entity_poly.pdbx_seq_one_letter_code
_entity_poly.pdbx_strand_id
1 'polypeptide(L)'
;MWKQATGYGAGAKPSKRDYAPGSWVAWTAPNGKRRMGVVSDDRFTLATVRRSAQVGQAKESRCKAVVLPADGGDALPLCPATKNHPHAVIKDGGRWRPAHPHHERTKEAAAA
;
A
#
# COMPACT_ATOMS: atom_id res chain seq x y z
N MET A 1 14.01 33.17 5.46
CA MET A 1 14.53 32.15 6.40
C MET A 1 13.37 31.27 6.84
N TRP A 2 13.08 30.18 6.12
CA TRP A 2 12.00 29.25 6.49
C TRP A 2 12.65 27.96 7.02
N LYS A 3 12.82 27.89 8.34
CA LYS A 3 13.32 26.70 9.03
C LYS A 3 12.13 25.81 9.37
N GLN A 4 12.12 24.63 8.73
CA GLN A 4 11.55 23.37 9.20
C GLN A 4 10.11 23.38 9.72
N ALA A 5 9.15 23.16 8.81
CA ALA A 5 7.93 22.47 9.16
C ALA A 5 8.21 20.96 9.11
N THR A 6 8.53 20.35 10.26
CA THR A 6 8.65 18.89 10.38
C THR A 6 7.23 18.32 10.34
N GLY A 7 6.75 18.03 9.12
CA GLY A 7 5.49 17.34 8.92
C GLY A 7 5.46 15.99 9.65
N TYR A 8 4.29 15.64 10.18
CA TYR A 8 4.00 14.35 10.78
C TYR A 8 4.52 13.22 9.85
N GLY A 9 5.58 12.51 10.27
CA GLY A 9 6.15 11.39 9.51
C GLY A 9 7.60 11.55 9.02
N ALA A 10 8.22 12.74 9.10
CA ALA A 10 9.58 12.96 8.60
C ALA A 10 10.70 12.19 9.34
N GLY A 11 10.41 11.62 10.52
CA GLY A 11 11.32 10.80 11.32
C GLY A 11 10.82 9.38 11.62
N ALA A 12 9.68 8.98 11.04
CA ALA A 12 9.17 7.62 11.25
C ALA A 12 10.08 6.64 10.48
N LYS A 13 10.92 5.89 11.21
CA LYS A 13 11.59 4.72 10.64
C LYS A 13 10.51 3.91 9.90
N PRO A 14 10.71 3.54 8.62
CA PRO A 14 9.74 2.73 7.92
C PRO A 14 9.49 1.50 8.78
N SER A 15 8.21 1.21 9.06
CA SER A 15 7.89 0.14 9.98
C SER A 15 8.54 -1.15 9.45
N LYS A 16 9.24 -1.90 10.32
CA LYS A 16 9.82 -3.21 9.96
C LYS A 16 8.74 -4.25 9.61
N ARG A 17 7.45 -3.92 9.77
CA ARG A 17 6.34 -4.79 9.43
C ARG A 17 5.93 -4.55 7.99
N ASP A 18 5.90 -5.63 7.22
CA ASP A 18 5.36 -5.64 5.87
C ASP A 18 3.92 -5.11 5.90
N TYR A 19 3.63 -4.16 5.02
CA TYR A 19 2.28 -3.59 4.84
C TYR A 19 1.70 -2.83 6.04
N ALA A 20 2.50 -2.38 7.01
CA ALA A 20 2.05 -1.50 8.08
C ALA A 20 2.02 -0.01 7.63
N PRO A 21 1.31 0.88 8.36
CA PRO A 21 1.26 2.30 8.03
C PRO A 21 2.66 2.92 7.89
N GLY A 22 2.85 3.73 6.86
CA GLY A 22 4.15 4.30 6.49
C GLY A 22 5.08 3.36 5.72
N SER A 23 4.73 2.07 5.57
CA SER A 23 5.51 1.15 4.73
C SER A 23 5.27 1.45 3.25
N TRP A 24 6.33 1.34 2.45
CA TRP A 24 6.26 1.46 1.00
C TRP A 24 5.97 0.11 0.35
N VAL A 25 5.06 0.10 -0.61
CA VAL A 25 4.70 -1.09 -1.39
C VAL A 25 4.77 -0.80 -2.89
N ALA A 26 5.00 -1.85 -3.68
CA ALA A 26 5.03 -1.79 -5.13
C ALA A 26 4.11 -2.85 -5.74
N TRP A 27 3.57 -2.55 -6.92
CA TRP A 27 2.72 -3.45 -7.71
C TRP A 27 2.85 -3.16 -9.21
N THR A 28 2.35 -4.07 -10.03
CA THR A 28 2.27 -3.89 -11.48
C THR A 28 0.91 -3.35 -11.87
N ALA A 29 0.86 -2.12 -12.39
CA ALA A 29 -0.37 -1.46 -12.80
C ALA A 29 -1.00 -2.08 -14.06
N PRO A 30 -2.24 -1.70 -14.44
CA PRO A 30 -2.91 -2.25 -15.63
C PRO A 30 -2.13 -2.07 -16.93
N ASN A 31 -1.39 -0.97 -17.06
CA ASN A 31 -0.54 -0.67 -18.21
C ASN A 31 0.81 -1.41 -18.19
N GLY A 32 1.01 -2.37 -17.27
CA GLY A 32 2.25 -3.12 -17.13
C GLY A 32 3.38 -2.36 -16.43
N LYS A 33 3.22 -1.06 -16.14
CA LYS A 33 4.23 -0.26 -15.44
C LYS A 33 4.22 -0.59 -13.95
N ARG A 34 5.40 -0.55 -13.35
CA ARG A 34 5.53 -0.65 -11.90
C ARG A 34 5.05 0.66 -11.25
N ARG A 35 4.16 0.55 -10.28
CA ARG A 35 3.72 1.66 -9.42
C ARG A 35 4.14 1.39 -7.98
N MET A 36 4.21 2.48 -7.21
CA MET A 36 4.54 2.45 -5.80
C MET A 36 3.62 3.37 -5.03
N GLY A 37 3.51 3.12 -3.73
CA GLY A 37 2.73 3.95 -2.84
C GLY A 37 3.03 3.64 -1.39
N VAL A 38 2.59 4.55 -0.52
CA VAL A 38 2.70 4.40 0.92
C VAL A 38 1.44 3.80 1.48
N VAL A 39 1.58 2.88 2.43
CA VAL A 39 0.46 2.30 3.15
C VAL A 39 -0.04 3.27 4.21
N SER A 40 -1.36 3.44 4.29
CA SER A 40 -2.05 4.21 5.32
C SER A 40 -3.19 3.39 5.92
N ASP A 41 -3.41 3.51 7.22
CA ASP A 41 -4.55 2.94 7.96
C ASP A 41 -5.61 3.98 8.31
N ASP A 42 -5.59 5.15 7.66
CA ASP A 42 -6.61 6.16 7.84
C ASP A 42 -8.01 5.60 7.59
N ARG A 43 -8.83 5.63 8.64
CA ARG A 43 -10.15 4.97 8.65
C ARG A 43 -11.13 5.62 7.70
N PHE A 44 -11.05 6.94 7.53
CA PHE A 44 -11.92 7.68 6.62
C PHE A 44 -11.62 7.33 5.17
N THR A 45 -10.34 7.40 4.79
CA THR A 45 -9.88 7.01 3.45
C THR A 45 -10.21 5.54 3.17
N LEU A 46 -9.98 4.65 4.14
CA LEU A 46 -10.29 3.23 4.00
C LEU A 46 -11.77 2.97 3.73
N ALA A 47 -12.67 3.60 4.48
CA ALA A 47 -14.11 3.45 4.29
C ALA A 47 -14.56 3.97 2.91
N THR A 48 -14.00 5.09 2.46
CA THR A 48 -14.27 5.66 1.14
C THR A 48 -13.76 4.75 0.01
N VAL A 49 -12.51 4.30 0.11
CA VAL A 49 -11.86 3.45 -0.89
C VAL A 49 -12.52 2.07 -0.99
N ARG A 50 -12.95 1.47 0.13
CA ARG A 50 -13.69 0.19 0.09
C ARG A 50 -14.99 0.29 -0.71
N ARG A 51 -15.71 1.41 -0.54
CA ARG A 51 -16.96 1.70 -1.26
C ARG A 51 -16.68 1.97 -2.73
N SER A 52 -15.75 2.87 -3.06
CA SER A 52 -15.45 3.24 -4.46
C SER A 52 -14.88 2.06 -5.25
N ALA A 53 -13.98 1.30 -4.66
CA ALA A 53 -13.34 0.18 -5.31
C ALA A 53 -14.22 -1.08 -5.35
N GLN A 54 -15.44 -1.09 -4.78
CA GLN A 54 -16.31 -2.27 -4.72
C GLN A 54 -15.56 -3.52 -4.23
N VAL A 55 -14.93 -3.44 -3.06
CA VAL A 55 -14.04 -4.50 -2.53
C VAL A 55 -14.78 -5.84 -2.36
N GLY A 56 -16.10 -5.80 -2.21
CA GLY A 56 -16.96 -6.97 -2.02
C GLY A 56 -16.84 -7.52 -0.59
N GLN A 57 -17.94 -8.05 -0.05
CA GLN A 57 -18.05 -8.46 1.35
C GLN A 57 -16.94 -9.44 1.79
N ALA A 58 -16.58 -10.40 0.93
CA ALA A 58 -15.57 -11.41 1.22
C ALA A 58 -14.16 -10.85 1.45
N LYS A 59 -13.81 -9.70 0.86
CA LYS A 59 -12.49 -9.06 1.00
C LYS A 59 -12.52 -7.81 1.89
N GLU A 60 -13.70 -7.26 2.16
CA GLU A 60 -13.86 -6.05 2.97
C GLU A 60 -13.31 -6.22 4.38
N SER A 61 -13.59 -7.37 5.01
CA SER A 61 -13.09 -7.71 6.34
C SER A 61 -11.55 -7.81 6.37
N ARG A 62 -10.92 -8.17 5.25
CA ARG A 62 -9.47 -8.34 5.10
C ARG A 62 -8.75 -7.05 4.70
N CYS A 63 -9.38 -6.17 3.94
CA CYS A 63 -8.75 -4.95 3.46
C CYS A 63 -8.68 -3.91 4.58
N LYS A 64 -7.65 -3.98 5.43
CA LYS A 64 -7.48 -3.15 6.64
C LYS A 64 -6.69 -1.85 6.42
N ALA A 65 -6.16 -1.64 5.22
CA ALA A 65 -5.35 -0.46 4.90
C ALA A 65 -5.66 0.02 3.48
N VAL A 66 -5.14 1.20 3.16
CA VAL A 66 -5.11 1.75 1.80
C VAL A 66 -3.67 1.98 1.38
N VAL A 67 -3.46 2.06 0.08
CA VAL A 67 -2.22 2.52 -0.53
C VAL A 67 -2.49 3.86 -1.18
N LEU A 68 -1.69 4.86 -0.83
CA LEU A 68 -1.66 6.16 -1.48
C LEU A 68 -0.58 6.12 -2.56
N PRO A 69 -0.94 6.08 -3.85
CA PRO A 69 0.03 6.03 -4.94
C PRO A 69 0.94 7.27 -4.96
N ALA A 70 2.23 7.05 -5.19
CA ALA A 70 3.23 8.12 -5.23
C ALA A 70 3.12 9.03 -6.48
N ASP A 71 2.45 8.55 -7.51
CA ASP A 71 2.16 9.30 -8.74
C ASP A 71 0.90 10.18 -8.65
N GLY A 72 0.29 10.28 -7.45
CA GLY A 72 -0.88 11.11 -7.21
C GLY A 72 -2.20 10.53 -7.70
N GLY A 73 -2.23 9.26 -8.11
CA GLY A 73 -3.48 8.57 -8.46
C GLY A 73 -4.37 8.27 -7.25
N ASP A 74 -5.57 7.75 -7.52
CA ASP A 74 -6.55 7.42 -6.49
C ASP A 74 -6.03 6.40 -5.46
N ALA A 75 -6.42 6.58 -4.20
CA ALA A 75 -6.12 5.64 -3.14
C ALA A 75 -6.73 4.26 -3.43
N LEU A 76 -5.94 3.21 -3.20
CA LEU A 76 -6.29 1.84 -3.54
C LEU A 76 -6.47 1.00 -2.27
N PRO A 77 -7.46 0.08 -2.21
CA PRO A 77 -7.63 -0.76 -1.03
C PRO A 77 -6.49 -1.78 -0.97
N LEU A 78 -5.92 -1.97 0.21
CA LEU A 78 -4.91 -2.99 0.48
C LEU A 78 -5.47 -4.05 1.41
N CYS A 79 -5.39 -5.29 0.96
CA CYS A 79 -5.65 -6.49 1.71
C CYS A 79 -4.31 -7.15 2.06
N PRO A 80 -3.78 -6.97 3.28
CA PRO A 80 -2.50 -7.52 3.70
C PRO A 80 -2.44 -9.05 3.64
N ALA A 81 -1.22 -9.58 3.62
CA ALA A 81 -0.99 -11.02 3.75
C ALA A 81 -1.47 -11.53 5.12
N THR A 82 -2.02 -12.73 5.15
CA THR A 82 -2.44 -13.45 6.37
C THR A 82 -2.04 -14.92 6.26
N LYS A 83 -2.16 -15.69 7.35
CA LYS A 83 -1.86 -17.14 7.36
C LYS A 83 -2.57 -17.91 6.23
N ASN A 84 -3.81 -17.54 5.91
CA ASN A 84 -4.62 -18.19 4.88
C ASN A 84 -4.44 -17.58 3.48
N HIS A 85 -3.74 -16.44 3.38
CA HIS A 85 -3.53 -15.73 2.13
C HIS A 85 -2.13 -15.10 2.12
N PRO A 86 -1.12 -15.82 1.61
CA PRO A 86 0.28 -15.46 1.79
C PRO A 86 0.71 -14.19 1.07
N HIS A 87 -0.10 -13.68 0.13
CA HIS A 87 0.21 -12.49 -0.64
C HIS A 87 -0.74 -11.34 -0.29
N ALA A 88 -0.16 -10.15 -0.10
CA ALA A 88 -0.92 -8.92 -0.05
C ALA A 88 -1.43 -8.57 -1.44
N VAL A 89 -2.63 -8.01 -1.51
CA VAL A 89 -3.25 -7.63 -2.78
C VAL A 89 -3.87 -6.26 -2.70
N ILE A 90 -3.82 -5.54 -3.81
CA ILE A 90 -4.51 -4.26 -4.00
C ILE A 90 -5.49 -4.36 -5.17
N LYS A 91 -6.53 -3.52 -5.19
CA LYS A 91 -7.44 -3.44 -6.33
C LYS A 91 -7.09 -2.24 -7.19
N ASP A 92 -6.52 -2.48 -8.38
CA ASP A 92 -6.09 -1.45 -9.34
C ASP A 92 -6.64 -1.77 -10.74
N GLY A 93 -7.33 -0.79 -11.34
CA GLY A 93 -8.05 -0.96 -12.61
C GLY A 93 -9.10 -2.07 -12.56
N GLY A 94 -9.85 -2.17 -11.45
CA GLY A 94 -10.89 -3.18 -11.25
C GLY A 94 -10.41 -4.59 -10.90
N ARG A 95 -9.11 -4.89 -11.02
CA ARG A 95 -8.54 -6.21 -10.77
C ARG A 95 -7.71 -6.24 -9.49
N TRP A 96 -7.76 -7.36 -8.77
CA TRP A 96 -6.85 -7.64 -7.66
C TRP A 96 -5.45 -7.99 -8.17
N ARG A 97 -4.44 -7.31 -7.65
CA ARG A 97 -3.05 -7.44 -8.07
C ARG A 97 -2.16 -7.65 -6.86
N PRO A 98 -1.09 -8.46 -6.97
CA PRO A 98 -0.15 -8.65 -5.87
C PRO A 98 0.58 -7.33 -5.57
N ALA A 99 0.72 -7.04 -4.29
CA ALA A 99 1.53 -5.95 -3.78
C ALA A 99 2.68 -6.55 -2.97
N HIS A 100 3.86 -5.95 -3.10
CA HIS A 100 5.08 -6.40 -2.45
C HIS A 100 5.69 -5.26 -1.61
N PRO A 101 6.30 -5.53 -0.45
CA PRO A 101 7.01 -4.52 0.32
C PRO A 101 8.21 -4.05 -0.49
N HIS A 102 8.43 -2.73 -0.53
CA HIS A 102 9.51 -2.16 -1.35
C HIS A 102 10.90 -2.68 -0.94
N HIS A 103 11.12 -2.92 0.35
CA HIS A 103 12.43 -3.27 0.91
C HIS A 103 12.81 -4.75 0.71
N GLU A 104 11.87 -5.65 0.39
CA GLU A 104 12.19 -7.06 0.10
C GLU A 104 13.09 -7.19 -1.13
N ARG A 105 12.96 -6.28 -2.12
CA ARG A 105 13.80 -6.30 -3.33
C ARG A 105 15.18 -5.69 -3.15
N THR A 106 15.37 -4.83 -2.14
CA THR A 106 16.72 -4.31 -1.84
C THR A 106 17.64 -5.42 -1.35
N LYS A 107 17.10 -6.46 -0.69
CA LYS A 107 17.88 -7.62 -0.27
C LYS A 107 18.34 -8.48 -1.46
N GLU A 108 17.53 -8.60 -2.50
CA GLU A 108 17.87 -9.37 -3.71
C GLU A 108 18.89 -8.63 -4.58
N ALA A 109 18.83 -7.29 -4.64
CA ALA A 109 19.81 -6.47 -5.36
C ALA A 109 21.14 -6.26 -4.60
N ALA A 110 21.16 -6.42 -3.28
CA ALA A 110 22.37 -6.28 -2.46
C ALA A 110 23.12 -7.62 -2.23
N ALA A 111 22.60 -8.72 -2.74
CA ALA A 111 23.19 -10.06 -2.65
C ALA A 111 23.80 -10.54 -3.99
N ALA A 112 23.86 -9.67 -5.00
CA ALA A 112 24.44 -9.91 -6.31
C ALA A 112 25.74 -9.10 -6.50
#